data_AF-A0A7Y6Y1K9-F1
#
_entry.id   AF-A0A7Y6Y1K9-F1
#
_cell.length_a   1.000
_cell.length_b   1.000
_cell.length_c   1.000
_cell.angle_alpha   90.00
_cell.angle_beta   90.00
_cell.angle_gamma   90.00
#
_symmetry.space_group_name_H-M   'P 1'
#
loop_
_entity.id
_entity.type
_entity.pdbx_description
1 polymer ?
#
loop_
_entity_poly.entity_id
_entity_poly.type
_entity_poly.pdbx_seq_one_letter_code
_entity_poly.pdbx_strand_id
1 'polypeptide(L)'
;YGGYVTAEVDGSRTIGSTFDRMSNIDESSFEVSDDDSVRIIDQFEAITGVSRTDLTMGSSWAGVRATTPDHLPYAGPVADHASAQERYAALAQDAKTQNLGKPELVPDLYLLAGLGSKGYQYGPILGEYLAAQMCDEPLPLPTDLIAPLHPLRDLIRSIKRS
;
A
#
# COMPACT_ATOMS: atom_id res chain seq x y z
N TYR A 1 10.80 13.92 0.11
CA TYR A 1 9.96 13.25 1.13
C TYR A 1 10.75 13.20 2.44
N GLY A 2 10.07 13.18 3.58
CA GLY A 2 10.74 13.17 4.89
C GLY A 2 11.36 11.80 5.21
N GLY A 3 12.42 11.79 6.03
CA GLY A 3 13.03 10.59 6.58
C GLY A 3 12.45 10.21 7.95
N TYR A 4 12.90 9.08 8.49
CA TYR A 4 12.61 8.60 9.83
C TYR A 4 13.89 8.10 10.49
N VAL A 5 13.90 8.14 11.82
CA VAL A 5 14.88 7.47 12.67
C VAL A 5 14.13 6.72 13.76
N THR A 6 14.51 5.47 14.02
CA THR A 6 13.92 4.70 15.12
C THR A 6 14.52 5.09 16.46
N ALA A 7 13.84 4.70 17.54
CA ALA A 7 14.50 4.56 18.83
C ALA A 7 15.67 3.56 18.73
N GLU A 8 16.58 3.64 19.70
CA GLU A 8 17.65 2.67 19.82
C GLU A 8 17.11 1.33 20.32
N VAL A 9 17.52 0.25 19.66
CA VAL A 9 17.24 -1.13 20.04
C VAL A 9 18.57 -1.88 19.94
N ASP A 10 18.99 -2.50 21.04
CA ASP A 10 20.25 -3.26 21.13
C ASP A 10 21.48 -2.48 20.60
N GLY A 11 21.55 -1.19 20.96
CA GLY A 11 22.65 -0.30 20.56
C GLY A 11 22.63 0.14 19.10
N SER A 12 21.53 -0.10 18.36
CA SER A 12 21.39 0.23 16.95
C SER A 12 20.13 1.04 16.67
N ARG A 13 20.18 1.88 15.63
CA ARG A 13 19.06 2.68 15.12
C ARG A 13 18.91 2.44 13.62
N THR A 14 17.69 2.48 13.13
CA THR A 14 17.42 2.47 11.69
C THR A 14 17.08 3.88 11.24
N ILE A 15 17.77 4.35 10.21
CA ILE A 15 17.48 5.59 9.50
C ILE A 15 17.04 5.26 8.07
N GLY A 16 16.12 6.05 7.55
CA GLY A 16 15.62 5.90 6.19
C GLY A 16 14.66 7.03 5.87
N SER A 17 13.94 7.01 4.76
CA SER A 17 14.09 6.15 3.61
C SER A 17 14.19 7.05 2.39
N THR A 18 14.89 6.59 1.37
CA THR A 18 14.73 7.15 0.03
C THR A 18 13.35 6.80 -0.52
N PHE A 19 12.90 7.58 -1.50
CA PHE A 19 11.64 7.33 -2.21
C PHE A 19 11.76 7.82 -3.64
N ASP A 20 11.94 6.86 -4.56
CA ASP A 20 12.01 7.13 -5.99
C ASP A 20 10.87 6.38 -6.70
N ARG A 21 10.19 7.08 -7.62
CA ARG A 21 9.15 6.47 -8.44
C ARG A 21 9.81 5.68 -9.55
N MET A 22 9.49 4.40 -9.64
CA MET A 22 10.08 3.48 -10.60
C MET A 22 9.10 3.23 -11.75
N SER A 23 9.58 3.34 -12.99
CA SER A 23 8.81 2.97 -14.19
C SER A 23 9.02 1.49 -14.55
N ASN A 24 10.17 0.93 -14.20
CA ASN A 24 10.53 -0.47 -14.40
C ASN A 24 11.14 -1.02 -13.10
N ILE A 25 10.96 -2.31 -12.85
CA ILE A 25 11.55 -3.03 -11.72
C ILE A 25 12.39 -4.18 -12.30
N ASP A 26 13.63 -4.28 -11.85
CA ASP A 26 14.58 -5.32 -12.19
C ASP A 26 15.35 -5.78 -10.93
N GLU A 27 16.35 -6.64 -11.09
CA GLU A 27 17.13 -7.17 -9.96
C GLU A 27 17.87 -6.05 -9.19
N SER A 28 18.39 -5.04 -9.90
CA SER A 28 19.09 -3.90 -9.28
C SER A 28 18.21 -3.05 -8.39
N SER A 29 16.88 -3.09 -8.60
CA SER A 29 15.88 -2.38 -7.80
C SER A 29 15.81 -2.84 -6.33
N PHE A 30 16.42 -3.99 -6.02
CA PHE A 30 16.49 -4.56 -4.67
C PHE A 30 17.91 -4.48 -4.08
N GLU A 31 18.86 -3.91 -4.80
CA GLU A 31 20.23 -3.75 -4.36
C GLU A 31 20.43 -2.43 -3.61
N VAL A 32 21.29 -2.45 -2.61
CA VAL A 32 21.67 -1.23 -1.88
C VAL A 32 22.45 -0.31 -2.82
N SER A 33 22.04 0.96 -2.87
CA SER A 33 22.77 2.00 -3.59
C SER A 33 23.59 2.87 -2.62
N ASP A 34 24.85 3.12 -2.98
CA ASP A 34 25.73 4.04 -2.24
C ASP A 34 25.18 5.48 -2.27
N ASP A 35 24.63 5.90 -3.40
CA ASP A 35 24.01 7.24 -3.55
C ASP A 35 22.80 7.40 -2.63
N ASP A 36 21.98 6.34 -2.50
CA ASP A 36 20.85 6.35 -1.57
C ASP A 36 21.30 6.37 -0.11
N SER A 37 22.38 5.65 0.21
CA SER A 37 22.97 5.64 1.54
C SER A 37 23.48 7.03 1.91
N VAL A 38 24.17 7.73 0.99
CA VAL A 38 24.60 9.12 1.18
C VAL A 38 23.40 10.04 1.38
N ARG A 39 22.37 9.96 0.53
CA ARG A 39 21.13 10.76 0.66
C ARG A 39 20.44 10.58 2.01
N ILE A 40 20.38 9.36 2.54
CA ILE A 40 19.77 9.08 3.86
C ILE A 40 20.60 9.73 4.97
N ILE A 41 21.93 9.60 4.92
CA ILE A 41 22.82 10.16 5.93
C ILE A 41 22.79 11.69 5.90
N ASP A 42 22.85 12.31 4.72
CA ASP A 42 22.80 13.76 4.57
C ASP A 42 21.46 14.31 5.10
N GLN A 43 20.35 13.61 4.83
CA GLN A 43 19.04 13.97 5.38
C GLN A 43 19.02 13.84 6.91
N PHE A 44 19.62 12.79 7.47
CA PHE A 44 19.69 12.59 8.90
C PHE A 44 20.53 13.66 9.59
N GLU A 45 21.70 13.99 9.06
CA GLU A 45 22.58 15.04 9.56
C GLU A 45 21.89 16.41 9.49
N ALA A 46 21.19 16.72 8.40
CA ALA A 46 20.42 17.96 8.26
C ALA A 46 19.28 18.09 9.29
N ILE A 47 18.66 16.98 9.71
CA ILE A 47 17.55 16.98 10.67
C ILE A 47 18.05 16.99 12.13
N THR A 48 19.12 16.25 12.42
CA THR A 48 19.55 15.97 13.79
C THR A 48 20.80 16.75 14.22
N GLY A 49 21.59 17.24 13.26
CA GLY A 49 22.92 17.83 13.50
C GLY A 49 24.00 16.83 13.91
N VAL A 50 23.69 15.52 13.95
CA VAL A 50 24.67 14.47 14.23
C VAL A 50 25.48 14.22 12.95
N SER A 51 26.80 14.38 13.05
CA SER A 51 27.66 14.22 11.87
C SER A 51 27.76 12.76 11.45
N ARG A 52 27.85 12.53 10.13
CA ARG A 52 28.15 11.20 9.58
C ARG A 52 29.35 10.52 10.24
N THR A 53 30.37 11.27 10.66
CA THR A 53 31.59 10.71 11.28
C THR A 53 31.33 10.09 12.65
N ASP A 54 30.23 10.46 13.30
CA ASP A 54 29.83 9.93 14.61
C ASP A 54 28.94 8.68 14.47
N LEU A 55 28.65 8.25 13.24
CA LEU A 55 27.81 7.10 12.92
C LEU A 55 28.66 5.94 12.42
N THR A 56 28.35 4.75 12.92
CA THR A 56 28.85 3.49 12.34
C THR A 56 27.71 2.79 11.63
N MET A 57 27.84 2.59 10.32
CA MET A 57 26.84 1.87 9.54
C MET A 57 27.00 0.36 9.78
N GLY A 58 25.98 -0.27 10.36
CA GLY A 58 25.96 -1.72 10.58
C GLY A 58 25.56 -2.48 9.31
N SER A 59 24.32 -2.27 8.85
CA SER A 59 23.77 -2.91 7.65
C SER A 59 22.77 -2.01 6.95
N SER A 60 22.59 -2.22 5.64
CA SER A 60 21.61 -1.53 4.80
C SER A 60 20.81 -2.54 3.98
N TRP A 61 19.64 -2.13 3.52
CA TRP A 61 18.78 -2.92 2.64
C TRP A 61 18.03 -1.99 1.68
N ALA A 62 17.65 -2.54 0.52
CA ALA A 62 16.79 -1.87 -0.44
C ALA A 62 15.57 -2.75 -0.74
N GLY A 63 14.47 -2.13 -1.15
CA GLY A 63 13.26 -2.86 -1.48
C GLY A 63 12.22 -2.00 -2.18
N VAL A 64 11.44 -2.64 -3.03
CA VAL A 64 10.39 -1.99 -3.81
C VAL A 64 9.06 -2.05 -3.08
N ARG A 65 8.34 -0.92 -3.06
CA ARG A 65 7.01 -0.81 -2.44
C ARG A 65 5.95 -0.65 -3.53
N ALA A 66 4.94 -1.52 -3.51
CA ALA A 66 3.72 -1.27 -4.28
C ALA A 66 2.89 -0.17 -3.59
N THR A 67 2.65 0.94 -4.28
CA THR A 67 1.88 2.09 -3.78
C THR A 67 0.66 2.36 -4.64
N THR A 68 -0.39 2.90 -4.03
CA THR A 68 -1.60 3.36 -4.71
C THR A 68 -1.68 4.89 -4.71
N PRO A 69 -2.34 5.51 -5.71
CA PRO A 69 -2.47 6.98 -5.76
C PRO A 69 -3.23 7.59 -4.56
N ASP A 70 -4.13 6.82 -3.95
CA ASP A 70 -4.92 7.25 -2.78
C ASP A 70 -4.31 6.83 -1.44
N HIS A 71 -3.13 6.22 -1.45
CA HIS A 71 -2.39 5.74 -0.27
C HIS A 71 -3.14 4.70 0.59
N LEU A 72 -4.20 4.09 0.07
CA LEU A 72 -4.91 2.99 0.69
C LEU A 72 -4.55 1.67 0.00
N PRO A 73 -4.38 0.57 0.73
CA PRO A 73 -4.14 -0.73 0.10
C PRO A 73 -5.40 -1.25 -0.61
N TYR A 74 -5.24 -2.20 -1.52
CA TYR A 74 -6.35 -3.02 -2.00
C TYR A 74 -6.45 -4.26 -1.13
N ALA A 75 -7.63 -4.50 -0.56
CA ALA A 75 -7.94 -5.69 0.21
C ALA A 75 -9.38 -6.14 -0.08
N GLY A 76 -9.56 -7.38 -0.56
CA GLY A 76 -10.87 -8.00 -0.73
C GLY A 76 -10.94 -8.98 -1.90
N PRO A 77 -12.15 -9.46 -2.22
CA PRO A 77 -12.36 -10.39 -3.34
C PRO A 77 -12.11 -9.70 -4.68
N VAL A 78 -11.58 -10.45 -5.64
CA VAL A 78 -11.39 -9.99 -7.01
C VAL A 78 -12.66 -10.27 -7.81
N ALA A 79 -13.19 -9.24 -8.47
CA ALA A 79 -14.35 -9.39 -9.35
C ALA A 79 -13.92 -9.51 -10.81
N ASP A 80 -14.74 -10.20 -11.60
CA ASP A 80 -14.62 -10.15 -13.06
C ASP A 80 -14.82 -8.71 -13.53
N HIS A 81 -13.87 -8.22 -14.33
CA HIS A 81 -13.85 -6.82 -14.73
C HIS A 81 -15.02 -6.46 -15.65
N ALA A 82 -15.37 -7.33 -16.60
CA ALA A 82 -16.45 -7.07 -17.54
C ALA A 82 -17.81 -7.04 -16.82
N SER A 83 -18.04 -8.03 -15.95
CA SER A 83 -19.21 -8.11 -15.08
C SER A 83 -19.34 -6.89 -14.17
N ALA A 84 -18.24 -6.44 -13.55
CA ALA A 84 -18.21 -5.23 -12.74
C ALA A 84 -18.53 -3.97 -13.55
N GLN A 85 -17.99 -3.85 -14.76
CA GLN A 85 -18.22 -2.71 -15.63
C GLN A 85 -19.69 -2.62 -16.08
N GLU A 86 -20.30 -3.73 -16.48
CA GLU A 86 -21.72 -3.80 -16.84
C GLU A 86 -22.61 -3.50 -15.63
N ARG A 87 -22.38 -4.21 -14.52
CA ARG A 87 -23.14 -4.09 -13.27
C ARG A 87 -23.22 -2.66 -12.75
N TYR A 88 -22.13 -1.92 -12.88
CA TYR A 88 -21.99 -0.58 -12.34
C TYR A 88 -22.14 0.54 -13.38
N ALA A 89 -22.45 0.23 -14.64
CA ALA A 89 -22.57 1.21 -15.73
C ALA A 89 -23.54 2.36 -15.43
N ALA A 90 -24.64 2.10 -14.70
CA ALA A 90 -25.60 3.13 -14.30
C ALA A 90 -24.98 4.27 -13.46
N LEU A 91 -23.85 4.03 -12.79
CA LEU A 91 -23.13 5.04 -12.01
C LEU A 91 -22.52 6.16 -12.85
N ALA A 92 -22.34 5.95 -14.16
CA ALA A 92 -21.91 7.00 -15.09
C ALA A 92 -23.02 8.05 -15.31
N GLN A 93 -24.29 7.63 -15.25
CA GLN A 93 -25.44 8.53 -15.42
C GLN A 93 -25.84 9.19 -14.10
N ASP A 94 -25.86 8.42 -13.01
CA ASP A 94 -26.11 8.94 -11.67
C ASP A 94 -25.23 8.21 -10.64
N ALA A 95 -24.23 8.93 -10.13
CA ALA A 95 -23.27 8.44 -9.14
C ALA A 95 -23.91 8.06 -7.79
N LYS A 96 -25.18 8.43 -7.56
CA LYS A 96 -25.98 8.09 -6.37
C LYS A 96 -26.84 6.84 -6.56
N THR A 97 -26.86 6.23 -7.75
CA THR A 97 -27.62 5.00 -8.00
C THR A 97 -27.27 3.92 -6.97
N GLN A 98 -28.29 3.31 -6.37
CA GLN A 98 -28.16 2.27 -5.34
C GLN A 98 -28.73 0.93 -5.81
N ASN A 99 -28.56 -0.11 -4.99
CA ASN A 99 -29.15 -1.44 -5.19
C ASN A 99 -28.75 -2.13 -6.51
N LEU A 100 -27.54 -1.85 -7.02
CA LEU A 100 -27.03 -2.45 -8.25
C LEU A 100 -26.73 -3.95 -8.09
N GLY A 101 -26.51 -4.42 -6.85
CA GLY A 101 -26.05 -5.77 -6.54
C GLY A 101 -24.54 -5.90 -6.60
N LYS A 102 -24.03 -7.13 -6.55
CA LYS A 102 -22.61 -7.45 -6.67
C LYS A 102 -22.32 -7.98 -8.08
N PRO A 103 -21.15 -7.68 -8.67
CA PRO A 103 -20.71 -8.34 -9.89
C PRO A 103 -20.29 -9.78 -9.61
N GLU A 104 -20.02 -10.51 -10.68
CA GLU A 104 -19.42 -11.84 -10.58
C GLU A 104 -18.02 -11.74 -9.97
N LEU A 105 -17.75 -12.63 -9.01
CA LEU A 105 -16.45 -12.76 -8.37
C LEU A 105 -15.65 -13.86 -9.06
N VAL A 106 -14.33 -13.65 -9.16
CA VAL A 106 -13.43 -14.73 -9.55
C VAL A 106 -13.37 -15.73 -8.39
N PRO A 107 -13.72 -17.01 -8.60
CA PRO A 107 -13.77 -17.99 -7.52
C PRO A 107 -12.45 -18.08 -6.76
N ASP A 108 -12.53 -18.08 -5.43
CA ASP A 108 -11.42 -18.27 -4.50
C ASP A 108 -10.22 -17.31 -4.68
N LEU A 109 -10.44 -16.16 -5.34
CA LEU A 109 -9.39 -15.17 -5.59
C LEU A 109 -9.58 -13.90 -4.76
N TYR A 110 -8.58 -13.61 -3.93
CA TYR A 110 -8.52 -12.45 -3.05
C TYR A 110 -7.23 -11.66 -3.28
N LEU A 111 -7.29 -10.36 -3.05
CA LEU A 111 -6.17 -9.44 -3.21
C LEU A 111 -5.79 -8.83 -1.87
N LEU A 112 -4.49 -8.78 -1.57
CA LEU A 112 -3.87 -7.89 -0.59
C LEU A 112 -2.65 -7.22 -1.24
N ALA A 113 -2.78 -5.96 -1.64
CA ALA A 113 -1.72 -5.28 -2.38
C ALA A 113 -1.68 -3.78 -2.08
N GLY A 114 -0.62 -3.11 -2.51
CA GLY A 114 -0.54 -1.64 -2.43
C GLY A 114 -0.33 -1.10 -1.02
N LEU A 115 0.29 -1.89 -0.12
CA LEU A 115 0.52 -1.51 1.28
C LEU A 115 1.47 -0.32 1.47
N GLY A 116 2.23 0.06 0.44
CA GLY A 116 3.18 1.17 0.48
C GLY A 116 4.18 1.05 1.63
N SER A 117 4.45 2.16 2.31
CA SER A 117 5.33 2.19 3.51
C SER A 117 4.61 1.85 4.82
N LYS A 118 3.33 1.46 4.76
CA LYS A 118 2.48 1.20 5.93
C LYS A 118 2.07 -0.27 6.06
N GLY A 119 2.82 -1.17 5.39
CA GLY A 119 2.54 -2.61 5.43
C GLY A 119 2.56 -3.21 6.84
N TYR A 120 3.46 -2.74 7.71
CA TYR A 120 3.48 -3.17 9.11
C TYR A 120 2.21 -2.77 9.87
N GLN A 121 1.67 -1.59 9.60
CA GLN A 121 0.48 -1.08 10.27
C GLN A 121 -0.81 -1.73 9.75
N TYR A 122 -0.93 -1.91 8.44
CA TYR A 122 -2.15 -2.44 7.83
C TYR A 122 -2.16 -3.97 7.70
N GLY A 123 -1.00 -4.60 7.56
CA GLY A 123 -0.86 -6.04 7.29
C GLY A 123 -1.66 -6.92 8.24
N PRO A 124 -1.50 -6.79 9.57
CA PRO A 124 -2.21 -7.65 10.52
C PRO A 124 -3.74 -7.55 10.42
N ILE A 125 -4.29 -6.33 10.44
CA ILE A 125 -5.75 -6.13 10.40
C ILE A 125 -6.36 -6.49 9.04
N LEU A 126 -5.62 -6.29 7.94
CA LEU A 126 -6.09 -6.68 6.61
C LEU A 126 -5.97 -8.19 6.36
N GLY A 127 -4.99 -8.85 6.98
CA GLY A 127 -4.91 -10.30 7.03
C GLY A 127 -6.13 -10.90 7.72
N GLU A 128 -6.47 -10.39 8.90
CA GLU A 128 -7.68 -10.81 9.64
C GLU A 128 -8.95 -10.54 8.84
N TYR A 129 -9.06 -9.36 8.22
CA TYR A 129 -10.20 -9.02 7.37
C TYR A 129 -10.36 -10.00 6.20
N LEU A 130 -9.28 -10.39 5.52
CA LEU A 130 -9.33 -11.36 4.43
C LEU A 130 -9.65 -12.77 4.92
N ALA A 131 -9.08 -13.20 6.04
CA ALA A 131 -9.40 -14.48 6.66
C ALA A 131 -10.89 -14.56 7.00
N ALA A 132 -11.44 -13.51 7.64
CA ALA A 132 -12.86 -13.44 7.96
C ALA A 132 -13.74 -13.48 6.70
N GLN A 133 -13.33 -12.82 5.61
CA GLN A 133 -14.04 -12.92 4.33
C GLN A 133 -14.00 -14.33 3.72
N MET A 134 -12.85 -14.99 3.75
CA MET A 134 -12.67 -16.34 3.19
C MET A 134 -13.44 -17.41 3.99
N CYS A 135 -13.63 -17.20 5.29
CA CYS A 135 -14.28 -18.14 6.19
C CYS A 135 -15.75 -17.79 6.48
N ASP A 136 -16.33 -16.80 5.80
CA ASP A 136 -17.69 -16.30 6.04
C ASP A 136 -17.95 -15.89 7.51
N GLU A 137 -16.94 -15.29 8.14
CA GLU A 137 -16.99 -14.81 9.52
C GLU A 137 -17.38 -13.32 9.61
N PRO A 138 -17.81 -12.83 10.80
CA PRO A 138 -18.03 -11.41 11.01
C PRO A 138 -16.78 -10.57 10.70
N LEU A 139 -16.95 -9.51 9.91
CA LEU A 139 -15.82 -8.69 9.47
C LEU A 139 -15.25 -7.85 10.64
N PRO A 140 -13.92 -7.76 10.79
CA PRO A 140 -13.27 -6.99 11.84
C PRO A 140 -13.22 -5.47 11.54
N LEU A 141 -13.75 -5.05 10.38
CA LEU A 141 -13.73 -3.68 9.89
C LEU A 141 -15.16 -3.15 9.69
N PRO A 142 -15.42 -1.87 10.01
CA PRO A 142 -16.68 -1.24 9.69
C PRO A 142 -16.82 -1.01 8.18
N THR A 143 -18.05 -0.96 7.70
CA THR A 143 -18.38 -0.92 6.26
C THR A 143 -17.81 0.29 5.52
N ASP A 144 -17.72 1.44 6.20
CA ASP A 144 -17.16 2.68 5.66
C ASP A 144 -15.64 2.59 5.44
N LEU A 145 -14.93 1.72 6.16
CA LEU A 145 -13.51 1.42 5.92
C LEU A 145 -13.31 0.33 4.87
N ILE A 146 -14.30 -0.54 4.62
CA ILE A 146 -14.19 -1.62 3.62
C ILE A 146 -14.25 -1.07 2.19
N ALA A 147 -15.17 -0.15 1.88
CA ALA A 147 -15.35 0.35 0.51
C ALA A 147 -14.08 1.03 -0.06
N PRO A 148 -13.33 1.85 0.70
CA PRO A 148 -12.04 2.40 0.27
C PRO A 148 -10.92 1.37 0.10
N LEU A 149 -11.06 0.15 0.62
CA LEU A 149 -10.08 -0.93 0.46
C LEU A 149 -10.42 -1.84 -0.72
N HIS A 150 -11.67 -1.88 -1.15
CA HIS A 150 -12.15 -2.83 -2.14
C HIS A 150 -11.36 -2.77 -3.48
N PRO A 151 -10.97 -3.91 -4.08
CA PRO A 151 -10.23 -3.95 -5.35
C PRO A 151 -10.89 -3.17 -6.50
N LEU A 152 -12.23 -3.11 -6.51
CA LEU A 152 -13.01 -2.38 -7.52
C LEU A 152 -13.09 -0.85 -7.35
N ARG A 153 -12.54 -0.27 -6.27
CA ARG A 153 -12.79 1.14 -5.95
C ARG A 153 -12.41 2.09 -7.08
N ASP A 154 -11.35 1.80 -7.83
CA ASP A 154 -10.90 2.68 -8.91
C ASP A 154 -11.71 2.51 -10.18
N LEU A 155 -12.17 1.29 -10.49
CA LEU A 155 -13.14 1.08 -11.57
C LEU A 155 -14.44 1.84 -11.27
N ILE A 156 -14.95 1.75 -10.04
CA ILE A 156 -16.16 2.48 -9.65
C ILE A 156 -15.94 4.00 -9.73
N ARG A 157 -14.78 4.49 -9.30
CA ARG A 157 -14.41 5.91 -9.41
C ARG A 157 -14.27 6.37 -10.87
N SER A 158 -13.73 5.54 -11.76
CA SER A 158 -13.57 5.90 -13.17
C SER A 158 -14.92 5.96 -13.88
N ILE A 159 -15.81 5.00 -13.64
CA ILE A 159 -17.18 4.99 -14.17
C ILE A 159 -17.94 6.25 -13.73
N LYS A 160 -17.86 6.62 -12.44
CA LYS A 160 -18.52 7.83 -11.90
C LYS A 160 -17.98 9.16 -12.46
N ARG A 161 -16.82 9.15 -13.11
CA ARG A 161 -16.18 10.32 -13.72
C ARG A 161 -16.33 10.35 -15.24
N SER A 162 -16.89 9.29 -15.83
CA SER A 162 -17.07 9.14 -17.28
C SER A 162 -18.25 9.97 -17.79
#